data_AF-K4JEM0-F1
#
_entry.id   AF-K4JEM0-F1
#
_cell.length_a   1.000
_cell.length_b   1.000
_cell.length_c   1.000
_cell.angle_alpha   90.00
_cell.angle_beta   90.00
_cell.angle_gamma   90.00
#
_symmetry.space_group_name_H-M   'P 1'
#
loop_
_entity.id
_entity.type
_entity.pdbx_description
1 polymer ?
#
loop_
_entity_poly.entity_id
_entity_poly.type
_entity_poly.pdbx_seq_one_letter_code
_entity_poly.pdbx_strand_id
1 'polypeptide(L)'
;MEACQTLDSDTINELKHYRLTPLRLLRGLACLVVYLSTAFMFLVYFSPVAAVFFRLFSVHYSRKASSFLFGLWLALWPFLFEKINGTKVIFSGETVPAKERVLIIANHRTEVDWMYIWDLALRKGCLGCIKY
;
A
#
# COMPACT_ATOMS: atom_id res chain seq x y z
N MET A 1 -8.61 11.27 41.68
CA MET A 1 -7.54 10.39 41.17
C MET A 1 -8.19 9.06 40.86
N GLU A 2 -8.65 8.87 39.64
CA GLU A 2 -9.14 7.57 39.18
C GLU A 2 -7.93 6.65 38.99
N ALA A 3 -8.00 5.49 39.63
CA ALA A 3 -6.96 4.48 39.57
C ALA A 3 -6.85 3.95 38.14
N CYS A 4 -5.68 4.14 37.53
CA CYS A 4 -5.28 3.45 36.31
C CYS A 4 -5.23 1.96 36.64
N GLN A 5 -6.30 1.23 36.30
CA GLN A 5 -6.33 -0.22 36.38
C GLN A 5 -5.27 -0.76 35.42
N THR A 6 -4.21 -1.32 35.97
CA THR A 6 -3.19 -2.05 35.23
C THR A 6 -3.84 -3.28 34.62
N LEU A 7 -4.18 -3.20 33.32
CA LEU A 7 -4.58 -4.33 32.51
C LEU A 7 -3.51 -5.41 32.63
N ASP A 8 -3.94 -6.58 33.13
CA ASP A 8 -3.07 -7.70 33.42
C ASP A 8 -2.38 -8.21 32.13
N SER A 9 -1.06 -8.39 32.20
CA SER A 9 -0.20 -8.80 31.09
C SER A 9 -0.71 -10.06 30.37
N ASP A 10 -1.30 -10.96 31.14
CA ASP A 10 -1.80 -12.24 30.65
C ASP A 10 -3.11 -12.08 29.85
N THR A 11 -3.92 -11.06 30.17
CA THR A 11 -5.10 -10.70 29.37
C THR A 11 -4.68 -10.09 28.02
N ILE A 12 -3.56 -9.33 28.00
CA ILE A 12 -3.01 -8.74 26.77
C ILE A 12 -2.44 -9.82 25.84
N ASN A 13 -1.86 -10.90 26.38
CA ASN A 13 -1.31 -12.00 25.60
C ASN A 13 -2.40 -12.93 25.02
N GLU A 14 -3.49 -13.18 25.75
CA GLU A 14 -4.66 -13.94 25.24
C GLU A 14 -5.39 -13.21 24.10
N LEU A 15 -5.40 -11.87 24.10
CA LEU A 15 -5.95 -11.05 23.02
C LEU A 15 -5.13 -11.09 21.71
N LYS A 16 -3.91 -11.63 21.75
CA LYS A 16 -2.94 -11.49 20.65
C LYS A 16 -3.07 -12.55 19.54
N HIS A 17 -3.80 -13.63 19.79
CA HIS A 17 -4.08 -14.64 18.76
C HIS A 17 -5.51 -14.51 18.24
N TYR A 18 -5.71 -13.55 17.34
CA TYR A 18 -6.92 -13.51 16.51
C TYR A 18 -7.02 -14.83 15.73
N ARG A 19 -7.93 -15.73 16.13
CA ARG A 19 -8.14 -16.99 15.40
C ARG A 19 -8.52 -16.66 13.95
N LEU A 20 -7.79 -17.22 12.99
CA LEU A 20 -8.14 -17.12 11.58
C LEU A 20 -9.41 -17.93 11.32
N THR A 21 -10.55 -17.25 11.30
CA THR A 21 -11.80 -17.86 10.81
C THR A 21 -11.61 -18.24 9.33
N PRO A 22 -12.17 -19.37 8.86
CA PRO A 22 -12.04 -19.82 7.47
C PRO A 22 -12.44 -18.75 6.44
N LEU A 23 -13.46 -17.93 6.74
CA LEU A 23 -13.88 -16.81 5.88
C LEU A 23 -12.80 -15.74 5.72
N ARG A 24 -12.09 -15.39 6.79
CA ARG A 24 -10.97 -14.42 6.74
C ARG A 24 -9.80 -14.98 5.96
N LEU A 25 -9.51 -16.28 6.11
CA LEU A 25 -8.47 -16.96 5.34
C LEU A 25 -8.82 -16.96 3.84
N LEU A 26 -10.06 -17.35 3.48
CA LEU A 26 -10.52 -17.33 2.11
C LEU A 26 -10.46 -15.93 1.50
N ARG A 27 -10.91 -14.90 2.24
CA ARG A 27 -10.80 -13.50 1.80
C ARG A 27 -9.35 -13.09 1.57
N GLY A 28 -8.46 -13.43 2.50
CA GLY A 28 -7.02 -13.16 2.37
C GLY A 28 -6.41 -13.84 1.15
N LEU A 29 -6.75 -15.12 0.92
CA LEU A 29 -6.30 -15.88 -0.23
C LEU A 29 -6.82 -15.28 -1.54
N ALA A 30 -8.10 -14.88 -1.59
CA ALA A 30 -8.66 -14.20 -2.77
C ALA A 30 -7.93 -12.89 -3.07
N CYS A 31 -7.66 -12.06 -2.04
CA CYS A 31 -6.87 -10.84 -2.21
C CYS A 31 -5.46 -11.13 -2.71
N LEU A 32 -4.81 -12.17 -2.17
CA LEU A 32 -3.46 -12.59 -2.58
C LEU A 32 -3.44 -13.05 -4.04
N VAL A 33 -4.40 -13.88 -4.45
CA VAL A 33 -4.53 -14.36 -5.84
C VAL A 33 -4.74 -13.19 -6.80
N VAL A 34 -5.65 -12.26 -6.48
CA VAL A 34 -5.85 -11.04 -7.28
C VAL A 34 -4.57 -10.21 -7.37
N TYR A 35 -3.86 -10.05 -6.26
CA TYR A 35 -2.63 -9.26 -6.24
C TYR A 35 -1.50 -9.89 -7.07
N LEU A 36 -1.27 -11.19 -6.92
CA LEU A 36 -0.23 -11.90 -7.67
C LEU A 36 -0.55 -12.02 -9.16
N SER A 37 -1.81 -12.30 -9.50
CA SER A 37 -2.25 -12.36 -10.90
C SER A 37 -2.13 -11.01 -11.60
N THR A 38 -2.53 -9.92 -10.94
CA THR A 38 -2.34 -8.57 -11.49
C THR A 38 -0.86 -8.21 -11.56
N ALA A 39 -0.03 -8.56 -10.57
CA ALA A 39 1.41 -8.37 -10.64
C ALA A 39 2.03 -9.05 -11.87
N PHE A 40 1.64 -10.32 -12.12
CA PHE A 40 2.04 -11.04 -13.32
C PHE A 40 1.60 -10.31 -14.59
N MET A 41 0.34 -9.86 -14.66
CA MET A 41 -0.18 -9.15 -15.82
C MET A 41 0.59 -7.84 -16.11
N PHE A 42 0.85 -7.06 -15.07
CA PHE A 42 1.61 -5.81 -15.19
C PHE A 42 3.06 -6.05 -15.60
N LEU A 43 3.72 -7.07 -15.07
CA LEU A 43 5.12 -7.37 -15.38
C LEU A 43 5.30 -7.99 -16.77
N VAL A 44 4.42 -8.90 -17.17
CA VAL A 44 4.58 -9.68 -18.42
C VAL A 44 3.98 -8.97 -19.62
N TYR A 45 2.84 -8.30 -19.47
CA TYR A 45 2.14 -7.71 -20.61
C TYR A 45 2.28 -6.18 -20.65
N PHE A 46 2.03 -5.48 -19.55
CA PHE A 46 2.01 -4.01 -19.58
C PHE A 46 3.39 -3.36 -19.52
N SER A 47 4.30 -3.89 -18.71
CA SER A 47 5.64 -3.33 -18.52
C SER A 47 6.47 -3.38 -19.80
N PRO A 48 6.52 -4.47 -20.60
CA PRO A 48 7.28 -4.47 -21.85
C PRO A 48 6.73 -3.47 -22.86
N VAL A 49 5.41 -3.32 -22.96
CA VAL A 49 4.79 -2.31 -23.83
C VAL A 49 5.18 -0.90 -23.38
N ALA A 50 5.11 -0.62 -22.07
CA ALA A 50 5.45 0.71 -21.56
C ALA A 50 6.95 1.03 -21.60
N ALA A 51 7.81 0.07 -21.28
CA ALA A 51 9.25 0.25 -21.11
C ALA A 51 10.05 0.03 -22.40
N VAL A 52 9.57 -0.82 -23.32
CA VAL A 52 10.26 -1.15 -24.58
C VAL A 52 9.55 -0.46 -25.73
N PHE A 53 8.27 -0.75 -25.97
CA PHE A 53 7.58 -0.24 -27.16
C PHE A 53 7.48 1.30 -27.16
N PHE A 54 6.97 1.92 -26.09
CA PHE A 54 6.94 3.40 -26.04
C PHE A 54 8.33 4.03 -26.02
N ARG A 55 9.35 3.31 -25.58
CA ARG A 55 10.72 3.83 -25.55
C ARG A 55 11.30 3.98 -26.96
N LEU A 56 10.85 3.17 -27.92
CA LEU A 56 11.22 3.32 -29.34
C LEU A 56 10.72 4.65 -29.92
N PHE A 57 9.61 5.20 -29.40
CA PHE A 57 9.06 6.47 -29.86
C PHE A 57 9.54 7.66 -29.02
N SER A 58 9.54 7.52 -27.69
CA SER A 58 10.00 8.56 -26.78
C SER A 58 10.29 8.01 -25.39
N VAL A 59 11.49 8.31 -24.90
CA VAL A 59 11.87 8.04 -23.51
C VAL A 59 10.94 8.75 -22.52
N HIS A 60 10.44 9.94 -22.85
CA HIS A 60 9.54 10.68 -21.97
C HIS A 60 8.20 9.97 -21.79
N TYR A 61 7.56 9.55 -22.89
CA TYR A 61 6.29 8.84 -22.83
C TYR A 61 6.42 7.48 -22.18
N SER A 62 7.50 6.75 -22.47
CA SER A 62 7.81 5.50 -21.78
C SER A 62 7.88 5.68 -20.27
N ARG A 63 8.66 6.65 -19.78
CA ARG A 63 8.77 6.91 -18.34
C ARG A 63 7.43 7.28 -17.71
N LYS A 64 6.63 8.10 -18.38
CA LYS A 64 5.30 8.52 -17.89
C LYS A 64 4.33 7.32 -17.82
N ALA A 65 4.31 6.48 -18.87
CA ALA A 65 3.48 5.28 -18.92
C ALA A 65 3.90 4.27 -17.85
N SER A 66 5.20 3.99 -17.70
CA SER A 66 5.69 3.09 -16.65
C SER A 66 5.37 3.61 -15.25
N SER A 67 5.53 4.91 -14.99
CA SER A 67 5.18 5.51 -13.69
C SER A 67 3.68 5.41 -13.41
N PHE A 68 2.84 5.61 -14.44
CA PHE A 68 1.39 5.48 -14.32
C PHE A 68 0.96 4.04 -14.03
N LEU A 69 1.47 3.06 -14.79
CA LEU A 69 1.18 1.65 -14.58
C LEU A 69 1.66 1.16 -13.22
N PHE A 70 2.87 1.56 -12.82
CA PHE A 70 3.40 1.25 -11.49
C PHE A 70 2.51 1.82 -10.39
N GLY A 71 2.11 3.09 -10.51
CA GLY A 71 1.18 3.73 -9.57
C GLY A 71 -0.18 3.04 -9.52
N LEU A 72 -0.72 2.62 -10.67
CA LEU A 72 -2.00 1.91 -10.74
C LEU A 72 -1.96 0.56 -10.04
N TRP A 73 -0.88 -0.20 -10.25
CA TRP A 73 -0.70 -1.48 -9.55
C TRP A 73 -0.46 -1.29 -8.05
N LEU A 74 0.37 -0.32 -7.65
CA LEU A 74 0.55 0.01 -6.22
C LEU A 74 -0.77 0.44 -5.55
N ALA A 75 -1.65 1.16 -6.26
CA ALA A 75 -2.93 1.63 -5.72
C ALA A 75 -3.88 0.48 -5.33
N LEU A 76 -3.67 -0.71 -5.92
CA LEU A 76 -4.43 -1.90 -5.57
C LEU A 76 -4.26 -2.28 -4.10
N TRP A 77 -3.08 -2.06 -3.51
CA TRP A 77 -2.84 -2.38 -2.09
C TRP A 77 -3.65 -1.50 -1.14
N PRO A 78 -3.52 -0.15 -1.15
CA PRO A 78 -4.36 0.72 -0.34
C PRO A 78 -5.85 0.45 -0.57
N PHE A 79 -6.25 0.16 -1.81
CA PHE A 79 -7.63 -0.22 -2.11
C PHE A 79 -8.06 -1.50 -1.38
N LEU A 80 -7.30 -2.59 -1.46
CA LEU A 80 -7.60 -3.84 -0.75
C LEU A 80 -7.65 -3.63 0.77
N PHE A 81 -6.76 -2.79 1.31
CA PHE A 81 -6.71 -2.53 2.75
C PHE A 81 -7.86 -1.66 3.25
N GLU A 82 -8.11 -0.53 2.60
CA GLU A 82 -9.14 0.40 3.05
C GLU A 82 -10.54 -0.07 2.68
N LYS A 83 -10.73 -0.65 1.48
CA LYS A 83 -12.06 -0.99 0.96
C LYS A 83 -12.48 -2.43 1.24
N ILE A 84 -11.56 -3.39 1.16
CA ILE A 84 -11.90 -4.81 1.39
C ILE A 84 -11.71 -5.21 2.85
N ASN A 85 -10.61 -4.77 3.47
CA ASN A 85 -10.34 -5.04 4.88
C ASN A 85 -10.99 -4.05 5.85
N GLY A 86 -11.46 -2.89 5.37
CA GLY A 86 -12.10 -1.87 6.19
C GLY A 86 -11.12 -1.12 7.11
N THR A 87 -9.83 -1.17 6.80
CA THR A 87 -8.81 -0.46 7.57
C THR A 87 -8.98 1.04 7.37
N LYS A 88 -9.03 1.80 8.47
CA LYS A 88 -9.09 3.26 8.42
C LYS A 88 -7.70 3.86 8.62
N VAL A 89 -7.16 4.52 7.59
CA VAL A 89 -5.91 5.28 7.71
C VAL A 89 -6.26 6.73 8.09
N ILE A 90 -5.64 7.22 9.17
CA ILE A 90 -5.88 8.57 9.70
C ILE A 90 -4.57 9.36 9.63
N PHE A 91 -4.58 10.47 8.89
CA PHE A 91 -3.49 11.44 8.88
C PHE A 91 -3.82 12.59 9.83
N SER A 92 -2.89 12.93 10.71
CA SER A 92 -3.02 14.01 11.68
C SER A 92 -1.77 14.88 11.66
N GLY A 93 -1.90 16.14 12.07
CA GLY A 93 -0.80 17.12 12.03
C GLY A 93 -0.84 18.00 10.78
N GLU A 94 0.33 18.50 10.38
CA GLU A 94 0.45 19.41 9.25
C GLU A 94 0.20 18.72 7.90
N THR A 95 -0.30 19.49 6.93
CA THR A 95 -0.61 18.97 5.61
C THR A 95 0.65 18.93 4.74
N VAL A 96 1.00 17.74 4.26
CA VAL A 96 2.09 17.57 3.29
C VAL A 96 1.74 18.23 1.95
N PRO A 97 2.61 19.05 1.35
CA PRO A 97 2.35 19.68 0.06
C PRO A 97 2.15 18.65 -1.06
N ALA A 98 1.23 18.93 -1.99
CA ALA A 98 0.96 18.05 -3.11
C ALA A 98 1.91 18.33 -4.28
N LYS A 99 2.32 17.29 -5.01
CA LYS A 99 3.21 17.39 -6.20
C LYS A 99 4.60 17.99 -5.92
N GLU A 100 5.02 18.01 -4.66
CA GLU A 100 6.37 18.40 -4.25
C GLU A 100 7.20 17.18 -3.85
N ARG A 101 8.54 17.35 -3.84
CA ARG A 101 9.45 16.31 -3.38
C ARG A 101 9.56 16.39 -1.86
N VAL A 102 9.18 15.29 -1.19
CA VAL A 102 9.22 15.17 0.26
C VAL A 102 10.04 13.96 0.66
N LEU A 103 10.80 14.08 1.75
CA LEU A 103 11.48 12.96 2.40
C LEU A 103 10.61 12.52 3.58
N ILE A 104 10.13 11.29 3.54
CA ILE A 104 9.31 10.71 4.61
C ILE A 104 10.23 9.83 5.45
N ILE A 105 10.27 10.10 6.76
CA ILE A 105 10.97 9.29 7.74
C ILE A 105 9.91 8.75 8.69
N ALA A 106 9.86 7.43 8.84
CA ALA A 106 8.93 6.74 9.72
C ALA A 106 9.66 5.70 10.54
N ASN A 107 9.19 5.47 11.77
CA ASN A 107 9.66 4.35 12.58
C ASN A 107 9.23 3.03 11.90
N HIS A 108 10.13 2.05 11.85
CA HIS A 108 9.80 0.72 11.34
C HIS A 108 9.31 -0.17 12.48
N ARG A 109 8.02 -0.45 12.52
CA ARG A 109 7.36 -1.30 13.53
C ARG A 109 6.81 -2.58 12.93
N THR A 110 6.40 -2.57 11.67
CA THR A 110 5.79 -3.74 11.01
C THR A 110 6.24 -3.87 9.55
N GLU A 111 6.21 -5.09 9.02
CA GLU A 111 6.53 -5.35 7.60
C GLU A 111 5.61 -4.61 6.62
N VAL A 112 4.42 -4.20 7.09
CA VAL A 112 3.41 -3.51 6.28
C VAL A 112 3.48 -1.99 6.39
N ASP A 113 4.50 -1.41 7.02
CA ASP A 113 4.61 0.05 7.20
C ASP A 113 4.67 0.83 5.87
N TRP A 114 5.18 0.18 4.81
CA TRP A 114 5.20 0.73 3.45
C TRP A 114 3.80 1.13 2.96
N MET A 115 2.76 0.48 3.46
CA MET A 115 1.37 0.79 3.14
C MET A 115 0.99 2.23 3.51
N TYR A 116 1.49 2.74 4.63
CA TYR A 116 1.18 4.11 5.06
C TYR A 116 1.74 5.14 4.08
N ILE A 117 2.93 4.87 3.53
CA ILE A 117 3.57 5.71 2.53
C ILE A 117 2.77 5.69 1.23
N TRP A 118 2.31 4.51 0.80
CA TRP A 118 1.50 4.37 -0.42
C TRP A 118 0.15 5.06 -0.29
N ASP A 119 -0.48 4.94 0.87
CA ASP A 119 -1.76 5.56 1.18
C ASP A 119 -1.68 7.10 1.15
N LEU A 120 -0.61 7.66 1.74
CA LEU A 120 -0.31 9.08 1.67
C LEU A 120 -0.05 9.54 0.23
N ALA A 121 0.80 8.83 -0.50
CA ALA A 121 1.16 9.17 -1.86
C ALA A 121 -0.02 9.05 -2.83
N LEU A 122 -0.93 8.09 -2.61
CA LEU A 122 -2.19 7.96 -3.35
C LEU A 122 -3.05 9.21 -3.16
N ARG A 123 -3.25 9.66 -1.92
CA ARG A 123 -3.99 10.89 -1.58
C ARG A 123 -3.34 12.16 -2.14
N LYS A 124 -2.02 12.16 -2.36
CA LYS A 124 -1.28 13.27 -3.00
C LYS A 124 -1.16 13.15 -4.52
N GLY A 125 -1.64 12.06 -5.12
CA GLY A 125 -1.54 11.82 -6.56
C GLY A 125 -0.11 11.59 -7.05
N CYS A 126 0.78 11.11 -6.17
CA CYS A 126 2.21 10.94 -6.43
C CYS A 126 2.68 9.49 -6.31
N LEU A 127 1.76 8.52 -6.23
CA LEU A 127 2.05 7.10 -6.01
C LEU A 127 3.03 6.50 -7.02
N GLY A 128 2.88 6.84 -8.31
CA GLY A 128 3.80 6.39 -9.37
C GLY A 128 5.19 7.03 -9.32
N CYS A 129 5.43 7.99 -8.42
CA CYS A 129 6.68 8.73 -8.30
C CYS A 129 7.44 8.42 -7.00
N ILE A 130 6.94 7.49 -6.18
CA ILE A 130 7.60 7.05 -4.95
C ILE A 130 8.95 6.42 -5.27
N LYS A 131 9.92 6.66 -4.39
CA LYS A 131 11.20 5.98 -4.35
C LYS A 131 11.42 5.50 -2.91
N TYR A 132 12.04 4.33 -2.79
CA TYR A 132 12.38 3.69 -1.52
C TYR A 132 13.86 3.85 -1.23
#